data_AF-A0A822BLE2-F1
#
_entry.id   AF-A0A822BLE2-F1
#
_cell.length_a   1.000
_cell.length_b   1.000
_cell.length_c   1.000
_cell.angle_alpha   90.00
_cell.angle_beta   90.00
_cell.angle_gamma   90.00
#
_symmetry.space_group_name_H-M   'P 1'
#
loop_
_entity.id
_entity.type
_entity.pdbx_description
1 polymer ?
#
loop_
_entity_poly.entity_id
_entity_poly.type
_entity_poly.pdbx_seq_one_letter_code
_entity_poly.pdbx_strand_id
1 'polypeptide(L)'
;MTIFNYVIVGSGPAGLSASYGLNAHHETNYLLIDSGDGLSERVQSNDKTHIGGIGGAGLFSDGYFVFYPAGNRLWLLDQECLRESYNQL
;
A
#
# COMPACT_ATOMS: atom_id res chain seq x y z
N MET A 1 30.58 3.22 1.47
CA MET A 1 29.48 2.45 0.85
C MET A 1 28.64 1.90 1.97
N THR A 2 27.34 2.20 2.01
CA THR A 2 26.45 1.72 3.08
C THR A 2 25.86 0.37 2.66
N ILE A 3 25.84 -0.60 3.58
CA ILE A 3 25.30 -1.94 3.36
C ILE A 3 24.03 -2.08 4.20
N PHE A 4 22.94 -2.51 3.58
CA PHE A 4 21.66 -2.78 4.24
C PHE A 4 21.36 -4.28 4.21
N ASN A 5 20.71 -4.79 5.26
CA ASN A 5 20.26 -6.19 5.30
C ASN A 5 19.03 -6.39 4.40
N TYR A 6 18.17 -5.37 4.34
CA TYR A 6 16.93 -5.39 3.57
C TYR A 6 16.75 -4.10 2.78
N VAL A 7 16.12 -4.22 1.61
CA VAL A 7 15.61 -3.09 0.84
C VAL A 7 14.10 -3.28 0.69
N ILE A 8 13.35 -2.27 1.10
CA ILE A 8 11.89 -2.22 0.98
C ILE A 8 11.56 -1.20 -0.10
N VAL A 9 10.85 -1.66 -1.13
CA VAL A 9 10.43 -0.82 -2.26
C VAL A 9 8.94 -0.54 -2.13
N GLY A 10 8.60 0.75 -2.04
CA GLY A 10 7.26 1.24 -1.78
C GLY A 10 7.04 1.56 -0.31
N SER A 11 6.69 2.80 -0.03
CA SER A 11 6.41 3.36 1.29
C SER A 11 4.91 3.52 1.58
N GLY A 12 4.09 2.68 0.95
CA GLY A 12 2.68 2.50 1.31
C GLY A 12 2.49 1.72 2.61
N PRO A 13 1.23 1.36 2.96
CA PRO A 13 0.93 0.68 4.22
C PRO A 13 1.77 -0.58 4.46
N ALA A 14 1.89 -1.45 3.45
CA ALA A 14 2.68 -2.68 3.57
C ALA A 14 4.17 -2.42 3.85
N GLY A 15 4.79 -1.49 3.10
CA GLY A 15 6.21 -1.17 3.28
C GLY A 15 6.51 -0.45 4.59
N LEU A 16 5.63 0.45 5.02
CA LEU A 16 5.73 1.11 6.32
C LEU A 16 5.53 0.12 7.47
N SER A 17 4.56 -0.80 7.38
CA SER A 17 4.37 -1.85 8.38
C SER A 17 5.56 -2.81 8.45
N ALA A 18 6.13 -3.21 7.31
CA ALA A 18 7.35 -4.03 7.28
C ALA A 18 8.54 -3.31 7.92
N SER A 19 8.72 -2.02 7.57
CA SER A 19 9.75 -1.16 8.16
C SER A 19 9.58 -1.03 9.68
N TYR A 20 8.36 -0.82 10.15
CA TYR A 20 8.04 -0.75 11.59
C TYR A 20 8.38 -2.06 12.30
N GLY A 21 8.02 -3.21 11.72
CA GLY A 21 8.38 -4.52 12.26
C GLY A 21 9.88 -4.75 12.34
N LEU A 22 10.63 -4.37 11.30
CA LEU A 22 12.10 -4.46 11.32
C LEU A 22 12.74 -3.52 12.35
N ASN A 23 12.16 -2.33 12.58
CA ASN A 23 12.63 -1.39 13.60
C ASN A 23 12.53 -1.93 15.02
N ALA A 24 11.67 -2.92 15.28
CA ALA A 24 11.61 -3.60 16.57
C ALA A 24 12.86 -4.47 16.85
N HIS A 25 13.69 -4.72 15.83
CA HIS A 25 14.91 -5.50 15.92
C HIS A 25 16.15 -4.59 15.76
N HIS A 26 16.84 -4.33 16.87
CA HIS A 26 17.97 -3.38 16.94
C HIS A 26 19.20 -3.75 16.10
N GLU A 27 19.29 -4.97 15.58
CA GLU A 27 20.44 -5.46 14.81
C GLU A 27 20.23 -5.40 13.29
N THR A 28 19.07 -4.89 12.84
CA THR A 28 18.71 -4.88 11.42
C THR A 28 18.69 -3.47 10.84
N ASN A 29 19.49 -3.28 9.80
CA ASN A 29 19.55 -2.06 9.02
C ASN A 29 18.78 -2.28 7.72
N TYR A 30 17.84 -1.41 7.40
CA TYR A 30 17.08 -1.49 6.16
C TYR A 30 17.04 -0.14 5.43
N LEU A 31 16.81 -0.21 4.13
CA LEU A 31 16.56 0.95 3.28
C LEU A 31 15.11 0.89 2.77
N LEU A 32 14.31 1.91 3.11
CA LEU A 32 12.99 2.11 2.54
C LEU A 32 13.08 3.16 1.42
N ILE A 33 12.63 2.80 0.23
CA ILE A 33 12.60 3.71 -0.92
C ILE A 33 11.21 3.75 -1.54
N ASP A 34 10.86 4.92 -2.08
CA ASP A 34 9.65 5.14 -2.87
C ASP A 34 10.01 5.97 -4.10
N SER A 35 9.25 5.82 -5.17
CA SER A 35 9.43 6.60 -6.39
C SER A 35 8.75 7.96 -6.34
N GLY A 36 7.83 8.18 -5.39
CA GLY A 36 7.10 9.44 -5.25
C GLY A 36 7.62 10.33 -4.12
N ASP A 37 6.83 11.36 -3.83
CA ASP A 37 7.27 12.47 -3.00
C ASP A 37 7.27 12.14 -1.49
N GLY A 38 8.04 12.94 -0.75
CA GLY A 38 8.03 12.92 0.71
C GLY A 38 6.70 13.43 1.28
N LEU A 39 6.39 13.06 2.52
CA LEU A 39 5.08 13.36 3.14
C LEU A 39 4.72 14.86 3.13
N SER A 40 5.69 15.75 3.32
CA SER A 40 5.47 17.20 3.29
C SER A 40 5.17 17.75 1.90
N GLU A 41 5.51 17.02 0.86
CA GLU A 41 5.34 17.40 -0.55
C GLU A 41 4.08 16.75 -1.18
N ARG A 42 3.46 15.82 -0.45
CA ARG A 42 2.21 15.16 -0.84
C ARG A 42 1.04 16.16 -0.71
N VAL A 43 0.38 16.47 -1.83
CA VAL A 43 -0.74 17.44 -1.87
C VAL A 43 -1.97 16.81 -2.51
N GLN A 44 -3.05 16.66 -1.73
CA GLN A 44 -4.28 15.99 -2.18
C GLN A 44 -4.91 16.61 -3.44
N SER A 45 -4.76 17.92 -3.69
CA SER A 45 -5.27 18.56 -4.91
C SER A 45 -4.44 18.30 -6.17
N ASN A 46 -3.31 17.58 -6.06
CA ASN A 46 -2.46 17.22 -7.18
C ASN A 46 -2.54 15.70 -7.46
N ASP A 47 -3.18 15.35 -8.57
CA ASP A 47 -3.44 13.97 -8.99
C ASP A 47 -2.17 13.10 -9.05
N LYS A 48 -1.01 13.68 -9.38
CA LYS A 48 0.26 12.94 -9.45
C LYS A 48 0.68 12.38 -8.10
N THR A 49 0.20 12.98 -7.00
CA THR A 49 0.57 12.59 -5.65
C THR A 49 -0.39 11.56 -5.05
N HIS A 50 -1.45 11.13 -5.75
CA HIS A 50 -2.43 10.24 -5.13
C HIS A 50 -1.91 8.82 -4.89
N ILE A 51 -1.03 8.33 -5.78
CA ILE A 51 -0.60 6.92 -5.76
C ILE A 51 0.80 6.75 -5.15
N GLY A 52 1.81 7.48 -5.66
CA GLY A 52 3.22 7.27 -5.31
C GLY A 52 3.75 8.26 -4.27
N GLY A 53 4.62 7.80 -3.37
CA GLY A 53 5.19 8.56 -2.25
C GLY A 53 4.82 8.01 -0.88
N ILE A 54 5.28 8.69 0.18
CA ILE A 54 5.05 8.25 1.57
C ILE A 54 3.56 8.08 1.86
N GLY A 55 3.19 6.92 2.40
CA GLY A 55 1.80 6.53 2.68
C GLY A 55 1.07 5.89 1.50
N GLY A 56 1.68 5.89 0.30
CA GLY A 56 1.15 5.27 -0.92
C GLY A 56 -0.26 5.75 -1.29
N ALA A 57 -1.04 4.87 -1.91
CA ALA A 57 -2.43 5.15 -2.29
C ALA A 57 -3.38 5.30 -1.09
N GLY A 58 -2.98 4.86 0.10
CA GLY A 58 -3.80 4.94 1.31
C GLY A 58 -3.80 6.33 1.96
N LEU A 59 -2.81 7.18 1.68
CA LEU A 59 -2.59 8.44 2.41
C LEU A 59 -3.80 9.39 2.40
N PHE A 60 -4.44 9.55 1.24
CA PHE A 60 -5.59 10.44 1.05
C PHE A 60 -6.92 9.69 1.02
N SER A 61 -6.95 8.45 1.52
CA SER A 61 -8.18 7.68 1.69
C SER A 61 -8.83 7.98 3.04
N ASP A 62 -10.06 7.51 3.22
CA ASP A 62 -10.75 7.53 4.52
C ASP A 62 -10.12 6.57 5.55
N GLY A 63 -9.12 5.77 5.16
CA GLY A 63 -8.42 4.86 6.06
C GLY A 63 -9.22 3.62 6.45
N TYR A 64 -10.18 3.19 5.62
CA TYR A 64 -10.94 1.96 5.88
C TYR A 64 -10.05 0.72 5.79
N PHE A 65 -10.04 -0.07 6.86
CA PHE A 65 -9.42 -1.39 6.88
C PHE A 65 -10.47 -2.45 6.58
N VAL A 66 -10.26 -3.24 5.54
CA VAL A 66 -11.11 -4.38 5.23
C VAL A 66 -10.38 -5.66 5.64
N PHE A 67 -10.81 -6.26 6.75
CA PHE A 67 -10.22 -7.47 7.28
C PHE A 67 -10.81 -8.71 6.62
N TYR A 68 -9.99 -9.77 6.51
CA TYR A 68 -10.45 -11.04 5.97
C TYR A 68 -11.50 -11.70 6.89
N PRO A 69 -12.61 -12.27 6.35
CA PRO A 69 -12.99 -12.26 4.93
C PRO A 69 -13.62 -10.91 4.52
N ALA A 70 -12.85 -10.15 3.75
CA ALA A 70 -13.21 -8.85 3.21
C ALA A 70 -14.14 -9.04 1.99
N GLY A 71 -15.15 -8.19 1.81
CA GLY A 71 -16.02 -8.25 0.63
C GLY A 71 -17.25 -9.16 0.78
N ASN A 72 -17.88 -9.20 1.96
CA ASN A 72 -19.30 -9.56 2.15
C ASN A 72 -19.85 -10.65 1.21
N ARG A 73 -19.22 -11.84 1.23
CA ARG A 73 -19.63 -13.03 0.46
C ARG A 73 -19.55 -12.89 -1.07
N LEU A 74 -18.89 -11.86 -1.62
CA LEU A 74 -18.60 -11.74 -3.06
C LEU A 74 -17.93 -13.01 -3.59
N TRP A 75 -17.02 -13.60 -2.82
CA TRP A 75 -16.35 -14.87 -3.15
C TRP A 75 -17.26 -16.10 -3.18
N LEU A 76 -18.48 -15.98 -2.64
CA LEU A 76 -19.52 -17.02 -2.66
C LEU A 76 -20.55 -16.79 -3.77
N LEU A 77 -20.46 -15.68 -4.51
CA LEU A 77 -21.33 -15.43 -5.64
C LEU A 77 -20.98 -16.35 -6.80
N ASP A 78 -21.97 -16.64 -7.64
CA ASP A 78 -21.81 -17.44 -8.84
C ASP A 78 -20.79 -16.79 -9.79
N GLN A 79 -19.76 -17.56 -10.15
CA GLN A 79 -18.64 -17.03 -10.93
C GLN A 79 -19.01 -16.73 -12.39
N GLU A 80 -19.97 -17.46 -12.97
CA GLU A 80 -20.43 -17.18 -14.34
C GLU A 80 -21.20 -15.86 -14.38
N CYS A 81 -22.14 -15.67 -13.45
CA CYS A 81 -22.92 -14.44 -13.34
C CYS A 81 -22.02 -13.22 -13.11
N LEU A 82 -20.98 -13.36 -12.27
CA LEU A 82 -20.01 -12.30 -12.03
C LEU A 82 -19.24 -11.93 -13.31
N ARG A 83 -18.80 -12.95 -14.07
CA ARG A 83 -18.09 -12.78 -15.35
C ARG A 83 -18.96 -12.13 -16.41
N GLU A 84 -20.22 -12.53 -16.52
CA GLU A 84 -21.18 -11.92 -17.45
C GLU A 84 -21.40 -10.44 -17.15
N SER A 85 -21.59 -10.07 -15.87
CA SER A 85 -21.73 -8.66 -15.48
C SER A 85 -20.49 -7.82 -15.81
N TYR A 86 -19.29 -8.36 -15.64
CA TYR A 86 -18.05 -7.64 -15.94
C TYR A 86 -17.90 -7.34 -17.44
N ASN A 87 -18.30 -8.30 -18.29
CA ASN A 87 -18.22 -8.16 -19.75
C ASN A 87 -19.32 -7.26 -20.35
N GLN A 88 -20.28 -6.79 -19.55
CA GLN A 88 -21.33 -5.86 -19.95
C GLN A 88 -21.00 -4.39 -19.68
N LEU A 89 -19.84 -4.10 -19.07
CA LEU A 89 -19.26 -2.76 -18.87
C LEU A 89 -18.33 -2.37 -20.03
#